data_AF-A8MD67-F1
#
_entry.id   AF-A8MD67-F1
#
_cell.length_a   1.000
_cell.length_b   1.000
_cell.length_c   1.000
_cell.angle_alpha   90.00
_cell.angle_beta   90.00
_cell.angle_gamma   90.00
#
_symmetry.space_group_name_H-M   'P 1'
#
loop_
_entity.id
_entity.type
_entity.pdbx_description
1 polymer ?
#
loop_
_entity_poly.entity_id
_entity_poly.type
_entity_poly.pdbx_seq_one_letter_code
_entity_poly.pdbx_strand_id
1 'polypeptide(L)' 'MSSEGKWVCAVCGSRDVGLIIEGKLYCSKCGSKVIRLHMYRFLNRLKQENLIDPSVEIPKP' A
#
# COMPACT_ATOMS: atom_id res chain seq x y z
N MET A 1 27.36 10.56 -14.43
CA MET A 1 26.69 9.44 -15.12
C MET A 1 25.23 9.45 -14.70
N SER A 2 24.35 9.84 -15.62
CA SER A 2 22.90 9.93 -15.45
C SER A 2 22.27 8.54 -15.49
N SER A 3 21.91 7.98 -14.33
CA SER A 3 21.10 6.76 -14.27
C SER A 3 19.63 7.12 -14.49
N GLU A 4 19.22 7.29 -15.75
CA GLU A 4 17.81 7.21 -16.16
C GLU A 4 17.32 5.76 -16.02
N GLY A 5 17.31 5.24 -14.79
CA GLY A 5 16.52 4.07 -14.45
C GLY A 5 15.06 4.47 -14.64
N LYS A 6 14.41 3.95 -15.68
CA LYS A 6 13.01 4.26 -15.98
C LYS A 6 12.15 3.81 -14.80
N TRP A 7 11.81 4.76 -13.93
CA TRP A 7 10.98 4.52 -12.77
C TRP A 7 9.59 4.04 -13.25
N VAL A 8 9.27 2.78 -12.95
CA VAL A 8 8.02 2.14 -13.36
C VAL A 8 7.32 1.54 -12.16
N CYS A 9 6.00 1.51 -12.23
CA CYS A 9 5.18 0.86 -11.22
C CYS A 9 5.50 -0.64 -11.18
N ALA A 10 5.81 -1.14 -9.98
CA ALA A 10 6.16 -2.53 -9.73
C ALA A 10 5.02 -3.54 -10.02
N VAL A 11 3.80 -3.07 -10.31
CA VAL A 11 2.63 -3.92 -10.57
C VAL A 11 2.22 -3.88 -12.04
N CYS A 12 2.01 -2.69 -12.61
CA CYS A 12 1.48 -2.54 -13.97
C CYS A 12 2.47 -1.98 -14.98
N GLY A 13 3.70 -1.64 -14.57
CA GLY A 13 4.71 -1.05 -15.45
C GLY A 13 4.47 0.40 -15.88
N SER A 14 3.40 1.05 -15.36
CA SER A 14 3.14 2.48 -15.63
C SER A 14 4.35 3.34 -15.28
N ARG A 15 4.69 4.29 -16.14
CA ARG A 15 5.71 5.32 -15.87
C ARG A 15 5.19 6.48 -15.03
N ASP A 16 3.88 6.57 -14.88
CA ASP A 16 3.22 7.51 -13.99
C ASP A 16 3.30 7.00 -12.55
N VAL A 17 4.51 7.03 -11.98
CA VAL A 17 4.79 6.65 -10.61
C VAL A 17 4.73 7.87 -9.70
N GLY A 18 4.07 7.72 -8.55
CA GLY A 18 3.91 8.81 -7.58
C GLY A 18 4.04 8.37 -6.12
N LEU A 19 4.30 7.08 -5.88
CA LEU A 19 4.31 6.49 -4.55
C LEU A 19 5.52 5.55 -4.40
N ILE A 20 6.19 5.61 -3.26
CA ILE A 20 7.17 4.59 -2.82
C ILE A 20 6.57 3.89 -1.60
N ILE A 21 6.40 2.58 -1.68
CA ILE A 21 5.89 1.74 -0.59
C ILE A 21 6.91 0.61 -0.40
N GLU A 22 7.52 0.54 0.78
CA GLU A 22 8.54 -0.48 1.12
C GLU A 22 9.67 -0.58 0.08
N GLY A 23 10.15 0.57 -0.41
CA GLY A 23 11.23 0.65 -1.40
C GLY A 23 10.83 0.32 -2.84
N LYS A 24 9.56 -0.05 -3.10
CA LYS A 24 9.03 -0.30 -4.44
C LYS A 24 8.21 0.90 -4.92
N LEU A 25 8.30 1.19 -6.22
CA LEU A 25 7.54 2.27 -6.85
C LEU A 25 6.17 1.82 -7.33
N TYR A 26 5.19 2.70 -7.19
CA TYR A 26 3.83 2.46 -7.63
C TYR A 26 3.22 3.69 -8.30
N CYS A 27 2.37 3.44 -9.30
CA CYS A 27 1.39 4.43 -9.71
C CYS A 27 0.28 4.56 -8.65
N SER A 28 -0.43 5.67 -8.63
CA SER A 28 -1.47 5.96 -7.63
C SER A 28 -2.56 4.87 -7.55
N LYS A 29 -2.92 4.28 -8.71
CA LYS A 29 -3.95 3.23 -8.77
C LYS A 29 -3.50 1.91 -8.13
N CYS A 30 -2.25 1.51 -8.34
CA CYS A 30 -1.73 0.27 -7.77
C CYS A 30 -1.30 0.46 -6.31
N GLY A 31 -0.63 1.58 -6.01
CA GLY A 31 -0.15 1.87 -4.66
C GLY A 31 -1.29 2.03 -3.66
N SER A 32 -2.40 2.67 -4.03
CA SER A 32 -3.57 2.77 -3.15
C SER A 32 -4.15 1.42 -2.75
N LYS A 33 -4.15 0.42 -3.63
CA LYS A 33 -4.58 -0.96 -3.30
C LYS A 33 -3.64 -1.61 -2.27
N VAL A 34 -2.33 -1.41 -2.42
CA VAL A 34 -1.33 -1.91 -1.47
C VAL A 34 -1.53 -1.27 -0.10
N ILE A 35 -1.67 0.05 -0.04
CA ILE A 35 -1.93 0.77 1.23
C ILE A 35 -3.22 0.29 1.88
N ARG A 36 -4.33 0.15 1.13
CA ARG A 36 -5.59 -0.37 1.69
C ARG A 36 -5.42 -1.75 2.30
N LEU A 37 -4.71 -2.65 1.62
CA LEU A 37 -4.43 -3.98 2.15
C LEU A 37 -3.56 -3.92 3.42
N HIS A 38 -2.55 -3.06 3.46
CA HIS A 38 -1.68 -2.88 4.63
C HIS A 38 -2.47 -2.34 5.82
N MET A 39 -3.31 -1.32 5.59
CA MET A 39 -4.19 -0.75 6.63
C MET A 39 -5.21 -1.77 7.12
N TYR A 40 -5.86 -2.52 6.22
CA TYR A 40 -6.76 -3.60 6.60
C TYR A 40 -6.08 -4.62 7.52
N ARG A 41 -4.88 -5.09 7.15
CA ARG A 41 -4.11 -6.05 7.98
C ARG A 41 -3.66 -5.45 9.30
N PHE A 42 -3.25 -4.19 9.30
CA PHE A 42 -2.83 -3.49 10.51
C PHE A 42 -3.98 -3.33 11.49
N LEU A 43 -5.13 -2.82 11.05
CA LEU A 43 -6.32 -2.65 11.88
C LEU A 43 -6.82 -4.00 12.44
N ASN A 44 -6.80 -5.08 11.64
CA ASN A 44 -7.17 -6.40 12.13
C ASN A 44 -6.22 -6.91 13.23
N ARG A 45 -4.91 -6.62 13.14
CA ARG A 45 -3.97 -6.98 14.22
C ARG A 45 -4.25 -6.20 15.50
N LEU A 46 -4.46 -4.88 15.40
CA LEU A 46 -4.84 -4.07 16.55
C LEU A 46 -6.11 -4.61 17.23
N LYS A 47 -7.09 -5.06 16.43
CA LYS A 47 -8.32 -5.68 16.92
C LYS A 47 -8.06 -7.00 17.64
N GLN A 48 -7.22 -7.87 17.08
CA GLN A 48 -6.84 -9.15 17.69
C GLN A 48 -6.06 -8.97 19.00
N GLU A 49 -5.27 -7.90 19.09
CA GLU A 49 -4.48 -7.55 20.27
C GLU A 49 -5.30 -6.76 21.32
N ASN A 50 -6.61 -6.56 21.08
CA ASN A 50 -7.51 -5.75 21.92
C ASN A 50 -7.04 -4.30 22.12
N LEU A 51 -6.30 -3.76 21.15
CA LEU A 51 -5.83 -2.36 21.13
C LEU A 51 -6.87 -1.39 20.53
N ILE A 52 -7.88 -1.93 19.85
CA ILE A 52 -9.06 -1.19 19.39
C ILE A 52 -10.33 -2.00 19.72
N ASP A 53 -11.47 -1.31 19.81
CA ASP A 53 -12.75 -1.91 20.14
C ASP A 53 -13.10 -3.09 19.20
N PRO A 54 -13.32 -4.31 19.73
CA PRO A 54 -13.68 -5.49 18.94
C PRO A 54 -14.99 -5.37 18.15
N SER A 55 -15.86 -4.43 18.48
CA SER A 55 -17.09 -4.16 17.73
C SER A 55 -16.86 -3.36 16.45
N VAL A 56 -15.71 -2.70 16.28
CA VAL A 56 -15.41 -1.90 15.09
C VAL A 56 -15.32 -2.78 13.85
N GLU A 57 -16.16 -2.50 12.86
CA GLU A 57 -16.10 -3.14 11.55
C GLU A 57 -14.98 -2.54 10.69
N ILE A 58 -14.11 -3.40 10.16
CA ILE A 58 -13.00 -3.00 9.30
C ILE A 58 -13.39 -3.31 7.85
N PRO A 59 -13.56 -2.30 6.97
CA PRO A 59 -13.93 -2.52 5.58
C PRO A 59 -12.88 -3.33 4.83
N LYS A 60 -13.32 -4.33 4.06
CA LYS A 60 -12.42 -5.12 3.21
C LYS A 60 -11.83 -4.23 2.10
N PRO A 61 -10.55 -4.45 1.72
CA PRO A 61 -9.83 -3.65 0.74
C PRO A 61 -10.29 -3.85 -0.70
#